data_AF-A0A9J7DI22-F1
#
_entry.id   AF-A0A9J7DI22-F1
#
_cell.length_a   1.000
_cell.length_b   1.000
_cell.length_c   1.000
_cell.angle_alpha   90.00
_cell.angle_beta   90.00
_cell.angle_gamma   90.00
#
_symmetry.space_group_name_H-M   'P 1'
#
loop_
_entity.id
_entity.type
_entity.pdbx_description
1 polymer ?
#
loop_
_entity_poly.entity_id
_entity_poly.type
_entity_poly.pdbx_seq_one_letter_code
_entity_poly.pdbx_strand_id
1 'polypeptide(L)'
;MAKQPISKNLLARKQLPFNEVIKLSEEDFEEETLKCIQSVLLECESKKDGELSSAEDAEYFIFHYYWPQLRPMELEMFETESETEAIPSSSHWLLPSKSFVGLWEHLIYDEGSKEKLLKFALSALMFSQHNVNPNVVSSFS
;
A
#
# COMPACT_ATOMS: atom_id res chain seq x y z
N MET A 1 5.28 -9.19 -21.34
CA MET A 1 4.28 -10.06 -20.69
C MET A 1 4.69 -10.25 -19.24
N ALA A 2 4.08 -9.52 -18.30
CA ALA A 2 4.35 -9.71 -16.88
C ALA A 2 3.68 -11.03 -16.45
N LYS A 3 4.49 -12.04 -16.10
CA LYS A 3 3.96 -13.25 -15.48
C LYS A 3 3.33 -12.84 -14.16
N GLN A 4 2.06 -13.19 -13.93
CA GLN A 4 1.44 -13.01 -12.62
C GLN A 4 2.19 -13.93 -11.64
N PRO A 5 2.84 -13.39 -10.60
CA PRO A 5 3.73 -14.19 -9.76
C PRO A 5 2.96 -15.10 -8.77
N ILE A 6 1.67 -14.81 -8.52
CA ILE A 6 0.78 -15.60 -7.66
C ILE A 6 -0.50 -15.98 -8.41
N SER A 7 -0.91 -17.24 -8.35
CA SER A 7 -2.21 -17.69 -8.88
C SER A 7 -3.32 -17.62 -7.80
N LYS A 8 -4.54 -17.24 -8.21
CA LYS A 8 -5.73 -17.23 -7.33
C LYS A 8 -5.96 -18.59 -6.65
N ASN A 9 -5.71 -19.68 -7.38
CA ASN A 9 -5.86 -21.05 -6.89
C ASN A 9 -4.92 -21.39 -5.73
N LEU A 10 -3.72 -20.81 -5.71
CA LEU A 10 -2.77 -21.04 -4.63
C LEU A 10 -3.24 -20.40 -3.33
N LEU A 11 -3.72 -19.17 -3.39
CA LEU A 11 -4.20 -18.44 -2.21
C LEU A 11 -5.49 -19.05 -1.65
N ALA A 12 -6.40 -19.48 -2.53
CA ALA A 12 -7.63 -20.18 -2.12
C ALA A 12 -7.35 -21.44 -1.30
N ARG A 13 -6.26 -22.16 -1.58
CA ARG A 13 -5.86 -23.37 -0.83
C ARG A 13 -5.26 -23.07 0.54
N LYS A 14 -4.55 -21.96 0.66
CA LYS A 14 -3.80 -21.61 1.89
C LYS A 14 -4.66 -20.91 2.94
N GLN A 15 -5.88 -20.45 2.58
CA GLN A 15 -6.82 -19.80 3.52
C GLN A 15 -6.11 -18.72 4.34
N LEU A 16 -5.51 -17.75 3.66
CA LEU A 16 -4.72 -16.72 4.33
C LEU A 16 -5.62 -15.82 5.21
N PRO A 17 -5.15 -15.39 6.40
CA PRO A 17 -5.85 -14.42 7.24
C PRO A 17 -5.95 -13.04 6.58
N PHE A 18 -7.07 -12.35 6.81
CA PHE A 18 -7.27 -10.95 6.49
C PHE A 18 -6.57 -10.02 7.49
N ASN A 19 -6.10 -8.88 6.99
CA ASN A 19 -5.45 -7.78 7.71
C ASN A 19 -4.19 -8.20 8.51
N GLU A 20 -3.55 -9.30 8.11
CA GLU A 20 -2.30 -9.78 8.70
C GLU A 20 -1.21 -9.93 7.64
N VAL A 21 -0.01 -9.43 7.94
CA VAL A 21 1.14 -9.54 7.03
C VAL A 21 1.81 -10.90 7.23
N ILE A 22 1.79 -11.70 6.18
CA ILE A 22 2.38 -13.04 6.16
C ILE A 22 3.71 -12.96 5.45
N LYS A 23 4.80 -13.26 6.16
CA LYS A 23 6.13 -13.40 5.56
C LYS A 23 6.22 -14.80 4.96
N LEU A 24 6.61 -14.86 3.69
CA LEU A 24 6.78 -16.13 3.01
C LEU A 24 8.23 -16.60 3.21
N SER A 25 8.41 -17.86 3.61
CA SER A 25 9.70 -18.51 3.57
C SER A 25 9.89 -19.27 2.25
N GLU A 26 11.14 -19.49 1.84
CA GLU A 26 11.45 -20.26 0.62
C GLU A 26 10.92 -21.71 0.67
N GLU A 27 10.62 -22.22 1.87
CA GLU A 27 10.11 -23.57 2.11
C GLU A 27 8.58 -23.67 1.95
N ASP A 28 7.86 -22.55 1.98
CA ASP A 28 6.39 -22.55 2.00
C ASP A 28 5.75 -22.84 0.63
N PHE A 29 6.55 -22.78 -0.46
CA PHE A 29 6.05 -22.80 -1.83
C PHE A 29 6.95 -23.55 -2.83
N GLU A 30 6.36 -24.52 -3.54
CA GLU A 30 7.02 -25.31 -4.60
C GLU A 30 7.20 -24.54 -5.92
N GLU A 31 6.54 -23.40 -6.09
CA GLU A 31 6.47 -22.67 -7.36
C GLU A 31 7.57 -21.60 -7.44
N GLU A 32 8.45 -21.69 -8.45
CA GLU A 32 9.59 -20.75 -8.61
C GLU A 32 9.16 -19.27 -8.75
N THR A 33 7.93 -19.00 -9.18
CA THR A 33 7.41 -17.64 -9.36
C THR A 33 7.22 -16.88 -8.05
N LEU A 34 7.23 -17.59 -6.91
CA LEU A 34 7.01 -17.03 -5.58
C LEU A 34 8.32 -16.71 -4.86
N LYS A 35 9.46 -17.15 -5.40
CA LYS A 35 10.80 -16.84 -4.85
C LYS A 35 11.08 -15.34 -4.75
N CYS A 36 10.39 -14.52 -5.55
CA CYS A 36 10.55 -13.07 -5.53
C CYS A 36 9.60 -12.34 -4.58
N ILE A 37 8.75 -13.06 -3.84
CA ILE A 37 7.73 -12.47 -2.97
C ILE A 37 8.17 -12.62 -1.51
N GLN A 38 8.44 -11.49 -0.87
CA GLN A 38 8.88 -11.47 0.53
C GLN A 38 7.71 -11.61 1.52
N SER A 39 6.59 -10.97 1.22
CA SER A 39 5.43 -10.94 2.10
C SER A 39 4.14 -10.72 1.31
N VAL A 40 3.04 -11.23 1.86
CA VAL A 40 1.69 -11.03 1.33
C VAL A 40 0.83 -10.44 2.44
N LEU A 41 -0.01 -9.48 2.09
CA LEU A 41 -1.05 -8.92 2.95
C LEU A 41 -2.36 -9.04 2.18
N LEU A 42 -3.38 -9.56 2.85
CA LEU A 42 -4.73 -9.67 2.31
C LEU A 42 -5.63 -8.70 3.08
N GLU A 43 -6.14 -7.66 2.42
CA GLU A 43 -7.01 -6.66 3.06
C GLU A 43 -8.45 -6.80 2.56
N CYS A 44 -9.42 -6.71 3.47
CA CYS A 44 -10.84 -6.66 3.13
C CYS A 44 -11.63 -5.83 4.14
N GLU A 45 -12.46 -4.92 3.64
CA GLU A 45 -13.28 -4.03 4.47
C GLU A 45 -14.39 -4.78 5.24
N SER A 46 -14.92 -5.86 4.67
CA SER A 46 -16.06 -6.58 5.26
C SER A 46 -15.65 -7.68 6.24
N LYS A 47 -14.36 -8.01 6.32
CA LYS A 47 -13.84 -9.17 7.05
C LYS A 47 -13.07 -8.70 8.28
N LYS A 48 -13.15 -9.48 9.35
CA LYS A 48 -12.44 -9.16 10.59
C LYS A 48 -10.97 -9.56 10.49
N ASP A 49 -10.15 -8.91 11.31
CA ASP A 49 -8.73 -9.26 11.45
C ASP A 49 -8.58 -10.74 11.82
N GLY A 50 -7.73 -11.45 11.08
CA GLY A 50 -7.46 -12.88 11.26
C GLY A 50 -8.54 -13.81 10.71
N GLU A 51 -9.66 -13.30 10.16
CA GLU A 51 -10.62 -14.15 9.45
C GLU A 51 -9.94 -14.78 8.23
N LEU A 52 -10.16 -16.06 7.99
CA LEU A 52 -9.51 -16.77 6.89
C LEU A 52 -10.27 -16.56 5.57
N SER A 53 -9.53 -16.37 4.49
CA SER A 53 -10.09 -16.33 3.14
C SER A 53 -10.72 -17.67 2.73
N SER A 54 -11.88 -17.60 2.08
CA SER A 54 -12.56 -18.74 1.46
C SER A 54 -12.22 -18.88 -0.03
N ALA A 55 -12.62 -20.00 -0.63
CA ALA A 55 -12.45 -20.21 -2.07
C ALA A 55 -13.28 -19.23 -2.93
N GLU A 56 -14.42 -18.74 -2.42
CA GLU A 56 -15.28 -17.78 -3.10
C GLU A 56 -14.67 -16.38 -3.12
N ASP A 57 -13.99 -15.99 -2.03
CA ASP A 57 -13.29 -14.71 -1.93
C ASP A 57 -12.19 -14.58 -3.00
N ALA A 58 -11.55 -15.70 -3.35
CA ALA A 58 -10.44 -15.73 -4.30
C ALA A 58 -10.83 -15.25 -5.71
N GLU A 59 -12.11 -15.33 -6.08
CA GLU A 59 -12.60 -14.80 -7.36
C GLU A 59 -12.45 -13.27 -7.43
N TYR A 60 -12.63 -12.59 -6.30
CA TYR A 60 -12.64 -11.13 -6.19
C TYR A 60 -11.28 -10.53 -5.83
N PHE A 61 -10.22 -11.35 -5.72
CA PHE A 61 -8.89 -10.85 -5.40
C PHE A 61 -8.36 -9.91 -6.48
N ILE A 62 -8.01 -8.71 -6.03
CA ILE A 62 -7.26 -7.71 -6.79
C ILE A 62 -5.83 -7.73 -6.27
N PHE A 63 -4.88 -7.92 -7.19
CA PHE A 63 -3.48 -8.03 -6.84
C PHE A 63 -2.76 -6.71 -7.06
N HIS A 64 -2.15 -6.20 -6.00
CA HIS A 64 -1.23 -5.06 -6.05
C HIS A 64 0.18 -5.53 -5.76
N TYR A 65 1.01 -5.59 -6.81
CA TYR A 65 2.43 -5.94 -6.69
C TYR A 65 3.26 -4.68 -6.58
N TYR A 66 4.14 -4.63 -5.58
CA TYR A 66 5.02 -3.50 -5.38
C TYR A 66 6.42 -3.98 -4.98
N TRP A 67 7.44 -3.23 -5.41
CA TRP A 67 8.83 -3.51 -5.07
C TRP A 67 9.43 -2.29 -4.36
N PRO A 68 9.67 -2.36 -3.03
CA PRO A 68 10.19 -1.23 -2.28
C PRO A 68 11.50 -0.73 -2.86
N GLN A 69 11.56 0.56 -3.14
CA GLN A 69 12.79 1.23 -3.55
C GLN A 69 13.71 1.29 -2.33
N LEU A 70 14.96 0.88 -2.53
CA LEU A 70 16.02 1.01 -1.51
C LEU A 70 16.66 2.40 -1.49
N ARG A 71 16.24 3.31 -2.38
CA ARG A 71 16.76 4.67 -2.39
C ARG A 71 16.42 5.37 -1.07
N PRO A 72 17.43 5.95 -0.38
CA PRO A 72 17.20 6.69 0.84
C PRO A 72 16.40 7.97 0.56
N MET A 73 15.92 8.60 1.63
CA MET A 73 15.36 9.95 1.57
C MET A 73 16.40 10.92 1.03
N GLU A 74 16.00 11.74 0.07
CA GLU A 74 16.81 12.84 -0.45
C GLU A 74 16.36 14.14 0.21
N LEU A 75 17.31 14.87 0.82
CA LEU A 75 17.04 16.14 1.49
C LEU A 75 17.47 17.28 0.58
N GLU A 76 16.52 18.14 0.22
CA GLU A 76 16.80 19.38 -0.49
C GLU A 76 17.19 20.46 0.53
N MET A 77 18.29 21.17 0.26
CA MET A 77 18.83 22.21 1.13
C MET A 77 18.63 23.56 0.46
N PHE A 78 18.13 24.55 1.19
CA PHE A 78 18.19 25.96 0.78
C PHE A 78 19.55 26.54 1.18
N GLU A 79 20.22 27.15 0.21
CA GLU A 79 21.41 27.95 0.46
C GLU A 79 20.98 29.34 0.93
N THR A 80 21.44 29.74 2.11
CA THR A 80 21.23 31.09 2.64
C THR A 80 22.40 31.98 2.20
N GLU A 81 22.18 33.29 2.08
CA GLU A 81 23.24 34.28 1.77
C GLU A 81 24.41 34.28 2.78
N SER A 82 24.25 33.62 3.93
CA SER A 82 25.31 33.32 4.88
C SER A 82 25.92 31.96 4.56
N GLU A 83 27.20 31.94 4.16
CA GLU A 83 27.96 30.75 3.73
C GLU A 83 28.03 29.60 4.76
N THR A 84 27.52 29.80 5.97
CA THR A 84 27.61 28.85 7.09
C THR A 84 26.33 28.11 7.42
N GLU A 85 25.17 28.42 6.80
CA GLU A 85 23.89 27.82 7.19
C GLU A 85 23.05 27.35 6.00
N ALA A 86 23.21 26.08 5.64
CA ALA A 86 22.29 25.36 4.75
C ALA A 86 21.09 24.85 5.56
N ILE A 87 19.86 25.21 5.14
CA ILE A 87 18.62 24.89 5.88
C ILE A 87 17.83 23.81 5.10
N PRO A 88 17.28 22.78 5.76
CA PRO A 88 16.41 21.81 5.08
C PRO A 88 15.15 22.46 4.50
N SER A 89 14.99 22.32 3.19
CA SER A 89 13.82 22.76 2.41
C SER A 89 12.72 21.71 2.42
N SER A 90 13.06 20.51 1.97
CA SER A 90 12.10 19.43 1.76
C SER A 90 12.76 18.07 1.77
N SER A 91 12.01 17.07 2.21
CA SER A 91 12.39 15.67 2.15
C SER A 91 11.64 14.98 1.03
N HIS A 92 12.38 14.27 0.17
CA HIS A 92 11.85 13.55 -0.98
C HIS A 92 12.01 12.04 -0.78
N TRP A 93 10.93 11.29 -1.05
CA TRP A 93 10.94 9.83 -1.03
C TRP A 93 10.40 9.29 -2.34
N LEU A 94 10.99 8.20 -2.81
CA LEU A 94 10.48 7.47 -3.95
C LEU A 94 9.58 6.33 -3.51
N LEU A 95 8.38 6.31 -4.09
CA LEU A 95 7.39 5.31 -3.78
C LEU A 95 7.51 4.10 -4.73
N PRO A 96 7.20 2.89 -4.23
CA PRO A 96 6.98 2.56 -2.82
C PRO A 96 8.32 2.61 -2.05
N SER A 97 8.41 3.34 -0.93
CA SER A 97 9.66 3.44 -0.15
C SER A 97 9.72 2.35 0.91
N LYS A 98 10.89 1.75 1.12
CA LYS A 98 11.10 0.77 2.20
C LYS A 98 10.80 1.35 3.59
N SER A 99 11.02 2.66 3.79
CA SER A 99 10.74 3.34 5.05
C SER A 99 9.25 3.41 5.42
N PHE A 100 8.35 3.22 4.44
CA PHE A 100 6.90 3.25 4.66
C PHE A 100 6.27 1.85 4.76
N VAL A 101 7.03 0.78 4.49
CA VAL A 101 6.52 -0.60 4.59
C VAL A 101 6.14 -0.91 6.04
N GLY A 102 4.89 -1.28 6.26
CA GLY A 102 4.34 -1.59 7.58
C GLY A 102 4.02 -0.37 8.44
N LEU A 103 4.30 0.87 8.01
CA LEU A 103 3.98 2.06 8.79
C LEU A 103 2.47 2.18 9.04
N TRP A 104 1.66 1.85 8.03
CA TRP A 104 0.20 1.86 8.11
C TRP A 104 -0.33 1.00 9.26
N GLU A 105 0.25 -0.19 9.47
CA GLU A 105 -0.13 -1.10 10.55
C GLU A 105 0.21 -0.53 11.93
N HIS A 106 1.35 0.16 12.06
CA HIS A 106 1.80 0.75 13.32
C HIS A 106 1.00 1.97 13.77
N LEU A 107 0.20 2.58 12.88
CA LEU A 107 -0.63 3.71 13.23
C LEU A 107 -1.81 3.24 14.09
N ILE A 108 -1.94 3.78 15.31
CA ILE A 108 -3.08 3.46 16.18
C ILE A 108 -4.10 4.59 16.04
N TYR A 109 -5.25 4.28 15.45
CA TYR A 109 -6.38 5.20 15.29
C TYR A 109 -7.66 4.55 15.77
N ASP A 110 -8.69 5.37 16.00
CA ASP A 110 -10.04 4.88 16.25
C ASP A 110 -10.54 4.04 15.07
N GLU A 111 -11.38 3.05 15.37
CA GLU A 111 -11.97 2.12 14.40
C GLU A 111 -12.59 2.85 13.19
N GLY A 112 -12.23 2.41 11.98
CA GLY A 112 -12.70 3.00 10.73
C GLY A 112 -12.06 4.34 10.32
N SER A 113 -11.18 4.95 11.12
CA SER A 113 -10.54 6.23 10.77
C SER A 113 -9.53 6.08 9.63
N LYS A 114 -8.71 5.03 9.68
CA LYS A 114 -7.78 4.64 8.61
C LYS A 114 -8.49 4.45 7.28
N GLU A 115 -9.61 3.74 7.31
CA GLU A 115 -10.42 3.44 6.14
C GLU A 115 -11.05 4.69 5.53
N LYS A 116 -11.62 5.58 6.36
CA LYS A 116 -12.14 6.88 5.91
C LYS A 116 -11.06 7.71 5.24
N LEU A 117 -9.85 7.76 5.81
CA LEU A 117 -8.73 8.48 5.21
C LEU A 117 -8.35 7.90 3.84
N LEU A 118 -8.27 6.58 3.72
CA LEU A 118 -7.96 5.91 2.46
C LEU A 118 -9.05 6.15 1.40
N LYS A 119 -10.33 6.01 1.77
CA LYS A 119 -11.47 6.29 0.90
C LYS A 119 -11.49 7.73 0.43
N PHE A 120 -11.19 8.68 1.32
CA PHE A 120 -11.08 10.09 0.97
C PHE A 120 -9.97 10.33 -0.03
N ALA A 121 -8.76 9.81 0.22
CA ALA A 121 -7.63 9.95 -0.69
C ALA A 121 -7.94 9.34 -2.07
N LEU A 122 -8.45 8.10 -2.10
CA LEU A 122 -8.82 7.43 -3.35
C LEU A 122 -9.87 8.23 -4.13
N SER A 123 -10.90 8.72 -3.46
CA SER A 123 -11.95 9.54 -4.09
C SER A 123 -11.37 10.84 -4.66
N ALA A 124 -10.50 11.52 -3.92
CA ALA A 124 -9.83 12.74 -4.39
C ALA A 124 -8.95 12.47 -5.63
N LEU A 125 -8.21 11.34 -5.65
CA LEU A 125 -7.44 10.92 -6.83
C LEU A 125 -8.36 10.63 -8.02
N MET A 126 -9.46 9.90 -7.83
CA MET A 126 -10.42 9.61 -8.89
C MET A 126 -11.03 10.90 -9.45
N PHE A 127 -11.43 11.85 -8.59
CA PHE A 127 -11.96 13.14 -9.04
C PHE A 127 -10.95 13.98 -9.81
N SER A 128 -9.68 13.96 -9.38
CA SER A 128 -8.58 14.61 -10.10
C SER A 128 -8.36 13.99 -11.48
N GLN A 129 -8.35 12.67 -11.59
CA GLN A 129 -8.21 11.95 -12.87
C GLN A 129 -9.37 12.21 -13.83
N HIS A 130 -10.59 12.40 -13.31
CA HIS A 130 -11.77 12.74 -14.10
C HIS A 130 -11.91 14.24 -14.40
N ASN A 131 -10.93 15.07 -13.99
CA ASN A 131 -10.89 16.52 -14.21
C ASN A 131 -12.20 17.22 -13.78
N VAL A 132 -12.81 16.73 -12.69
CA VAL A 132 -14.07 17.27 -12.18
C VAL A 132 -13.83 18.71 -11.76
N ASN A 133 -14.63 19.63 -12.32
CA ASN A 133 -14.49 21.05 -12.06
C ASN A 133 -14.62 21.32 -10.54
N PRO A 134 -13.59 21.86 -9.86
CA PRO A 134 -13.62 22.08 -8.42
C PRO A 134 -14.73 23.05 -7.97
N ASN A 135 -15.31 23.82 -8.90
CA ASN A 135 -16.42 24.74 -8.63
C ASN A 135 -17.82 24.07 -8.62
N VAL A 136 -17.94 22.77 -8.90
CA VAL A 136 -19.23 22.04 -8.82
C VAL A 136 -19.41 21.38 -7.44
N VAL A 137 -18.34 21.23 -6.67
CA VAL A 137 -18.37 20.61 -5.32
C VAL A 137 -18.46 21.68 -4.21
N SER A 138 -18.58 22.97 -4.55
CA SER A 138 -18.59 24.09 -3.60
C SER A 138 -19.99 24.58 -3.16
N SER A 139 -21.05 23.78 -3.24
CA SER A 139 -22.36 24.17 -2.70
C SER A 139 -22.90 23.22 -1.64
N PHE A 140 -22.42 23.37 -0.41
CA PHE A 140 -23.22 23.21 0.81
C PHE A 140 -22.70 24.17 1.89
N SER A 141 -23.01 25.46 1.72
CA SER A 141 -23.47 26.38 2.78
C SER A 141 -24.09 27.62 2.15
#